data_AF-A0A7H8S4L3-F1
#
_entry.id   AF-A0A7H8S4L3-F1
#
_cell.length_a   1.000
_cell.length_b   1.000
_cell.length_c   1.000
_cell.angle_alpha   90.00
_cell.angle_beta   90.00
_cell.angle_gamma   90.00
#
_symmetry.space_group_name_H-M   'P 1'
#
loop_
_entity.id
_entity.type
_entity.pdbx_description
1 polymer ?
#
loop_
_entity_poly.entity_id
_entity_poly.type
_entity_poly.pdbx_seq_one_letter_code
_entity_poly.pdbx_strand_id
1 'polypeptide(L)'
;MKASELETKRFDKALDEILDLFNNLEEDKPVIQFDAEVLENIERAKIKYGSDMVDEKINTVVHEMLSWLDLDEVQTEEEENSEADDDSEE
;
A
#
# COMPACT_ATOMS: atom_id res chain seq x y z
N MET A 1 -25.63 -28.67 17.58
CA MET A 1 -26.69 -28.44 16.57
C MET A 1 -25.97 -28.12 15.28
N LYS A 2 -26.21 -28.89 14.19
CA LYS A 2 -25.66 -28.53 12.86
C LYS A 2 -26.53 -27.41 12.33
N ALA A 3 -25.95 -26.24 12.07
CA ALA A 3 -26.64 -25.15 11.40
C ALA A 3 -27.27 -25.65 10.10
N SER A 4 -28.45 -25.14 9.78
CA SER A 4 -29.09 -25.39 8.49
C SER A 4 -28.16 -24.89 7.38
N GLU A 5 -28.02 -25.59 6.25
CA GLU A 5 -27.21 -25.12 5.11
C GLU A 5 -27.56 -23.69 4.66
N LEU A 6 -28.80 -23.25 4.95
CA LEU A 6 -29.29 -21.91 4.70
C LEU A 6 -28.70 -20.86 5.66
N GLU A 7 -28.40 -21.25 6.90
CA GLU A 7 -27.76 -20.39 7.90
C GLU A 7 -26.26 -20.25 7.61
N THR A 8 -25.59 -21.34 7.21
CA THR A 8 -24.17 -21.29 6.77
C THR A 8 -23.99 -20.33 5.60
N LYS A 9 -24.81 -20.44 4.55
CA LYS A 9 -24.74 -19.53 3.40
C LYS A 9 -24.98 -18.05 3.75
N ARG A 10 -25.83 -17.79 4.75
CA ARG A 10 -26.06 -16.41 5.24
C ARG A 10 -24.87 -15.88 6.01
N PHE A 11 -24.21 -16.76 6.76
CA PHE A 11 -23.01 -16.41 7.51
C PHE A 11 -21.82 -16.15 6.58
N ASP A 12 -21.63 -17.00 5.58
CA ASP A 12 -20.57 -16.84 4.56
C ASP A 12 -20.73 -15.50 3.82
N LYS A 13 -21.96 -15.17 3.39
CA LYS A 13 -22.24 -13.89 2.74
C LYS A 13 -21.98 -12.67 3.65
N ALA A 14 -22.34 -12.78 4.92
CA ALA A 14 -22.07 -11.70 5.88
C ALA A 14 -20.56 -11.53 6.11
N LEU A 15 -19.80 -12.61 6.04
CA LEU A 15 -18.35 -12.60 6.17
C LEU A 15 -17.69 -11.92 4.96
N ASP A 16 -18.16 -12.22 3.74
CA ASP A 16 -17.73 -11.52 2.52
C ASP A 16 -17.99 -10.01 2.62
N GLU A 17 -19.19 -9.61 3.06
CA GLU A 17 -19.53 -8.19 3.25
C GLU A 17 -18.64 -7.51 4.31
N ILE A 18 -18.24 -8.23 5.37
CA ILE A 18 -17.31 -7.71 6.39
C ILE A 18 -15.89 -7.56 5.81
N LEU A 19 -15.44 -8.51 4.99
CA LEU A 19 -14.14 -8.43 4.33
C LEU A 19 -14.09 -7.26 3.34
N ASP A 20 -15.14 -7.06 2.55
CA ASP A 20 -15.26 -5.91 1.67
C ASP A 20 -15.26 -4.59 2.46
N LEU A 21 -15.99 -4.53 3.57
CA LEU A 21 -15.98 -3.35 4.45
C LEU A 21 -14.59 -3.11 5.06
N PHE A 22 -13.87 -4.16 5.44
CA PHE A 22 -12.51 -4.07 5.97
C PHE A 22 -11.52 -3.54 4.93
N ASN A 23 -11.55 -4.08 3.71
CA ASN A 23 -10.71 -3.60 2.60
C ASN A 23 -11.04 -2.15 2.21
N ASN A 24 -12.30 -1.72 2.33
CA ASN A 24 -12.70 -0.33 2.08
C ASN A 24 -12.40 0.60 3.27
N LEU A 25 -12.23 0.06 4.47
CA LEU A 25 -11.79 0.79 5.66
C LEU A 25 -10.28 0.99 5.66
N GLU A 26 -9.53 0.17 4.94
CA GLU A 26 -8.13 0.39 4.64
C GLU A 26 -8.02 1.63 3.73
N GLU A 27 -7.63 2.75 4.33
CA GLU A 27 -7.38 3.98 3.57
C GLU A 27 -6.20 3.74 2.63
N ASP A 28 -6.44 3.81 1.32
CA ASP A 28 -5.39 3.79 0.29
C ASP A 28 -4.55 5.06 0.43
N LYS A 29 -3.59 5.01 1.36
CA LYS A 29 -2.68 6.12 1.66
C LYS A 29 -1.59 6.11 0.59
N PRO A 30 -1.56 7.11 -0.30
CA PRO A 30 -0.53 7.16 -1.31
C PRO A 30 0.83 7.31 -0.62
N VAL A 31 1.82 6.53 -1.10
CA VAL A 31 3.20 6.55 -0.57
C VAL A 31 3.77 7.98 -0.54
N ILE A 32 3.37 8.82 -1.51
CA ILE A 32 3.70 10.25 -1.54
C ILE A 32 2.44 11.05 -1.95
N GLN A 33 2.08 12.05 -1.15
CA GLN A 33 1.09 13.06 -1.55
C GLN A 33 1.77 14.22 -2.26
N PHE A 34 1.55 14.33 -3.57
CA PHE A 34 1.99 15.49 -4.34
C PHE A 34 0.92 16.59 -4.33
N ASP A 35 1.37 17.84 -4.35
CA ASP A 35 0.49 18.98 -4.58
C ASP A 35 -0.17 18.87 -5.98
N ALA A 36 -1.39 19.40 -6.09
CA ALA A 36 -2.16 19.33 -7.35
C ALA A 36 -1.42 19.94 -8.54
N GLU A 37 -0.65 21.01 -8.33
CA GLU A 37 0.18 21.63 -9.37
C GLU A 37 1.32 20.72 -9.84
N VAL A 38 1.94 19.98 -8.91
CA VAL A 38 3.02 19.03 -9.24
C VAL A 38 2.45 17.87 -10.04
N LEU A 39 1.28 17.37 -9.63
CA LEU A 39 0.59 16.26 -10.32
C LEU A 39 0.21 16.64 -11.76
N GLU A 40 -0.35 17.83 -11.98
CA GLU A 40 -0.65 18.33 -13.33
C GLU A 40 0.62 18.47 -14.19
N ASN A 41 1.72 18.93 -13.61
CA ASN A 41 3.00 19.03 -14.32
C ASN A 41 3.60 17.67 -14.65
N ILE A 42 3.45 16.67 -13.77
CA ILE A 42 3.86 15.29 -14.03
C ILE A 42 3.06 14.73 -15.21
N GLU A 43 1.74 14.89 -15.23
CA GLU A 43 0.90 14.44 -16.36
C GLU A 43 1.33 15.08 -17.69
N ARG A 44 1.54 16.40 -17.71
CA ARG A 44 2.04 17.11 -18.89
C ARG A 44 3.43 16.62 -19.32
N ALA A 45 4.31 16.35 -18.36
CA ALA A 45 5.65 15.84 -18.63
C ALA A 45 5.58 14.43 -19.23
N LYS A 46 4.73 13.55 -18.69
CA LYS A 46 4.54 12.18 -19.22
C LYS A 46 4.01 12.20 -20.65
N ILE A 47 3.08 13.09 -20.97
CA ILE A 47 2.57 13.27 -22.34
C ILE A 47 3.67 13.73 -23.30
N LYS A 48 4.56 14.63 -22.85
CA LYS A 48 5.57 15.26 -23.71
C LYS A 48 6.84 14.45 -23.88
N TYR A 49 7.28 13.76 -22.84
CA TYR A 49 8.59 13.08 -22.78
C TYR A 49 8.49 11.56 -22.62
N GLY A 50 7.28 11.02 -22.39
CA GLY A 50 7.04 9.62 -22.10
C GLY A 50 7.05 9.33 -20.60
N SER A 51 6.30 8.30 -20.17
CA SER A 51 6.22 7.94 -18.75
C SER A 51 7.58 7.52 -18.20
N ASP A 52 8.26 6.60 -18.90
CA ASP A 52 9.50 5.98 -18.43
C ASP A 52 10.59 7.00 -18.09
N MET A 53 10.77 8.01 -18.94
CA MET A 53 11.78 9.05 -18.74
C MET A 53 11.44 9.97 -17.56
N VAL A 54 10.16 10.27 -17.36
CA VAL A 54 9.69 11.12 -16.26
C VAL A 54 9.78 10.36 -14.94
N ASP A 55 9.39 9.08 -14.94
CA ASP A 55 9.45 8.21 -13.78
C ASP A 55 10.91 8.01 -13.32
N GLU A 56 11.85 7.75 -14.25
CA GLU A 56 13.28 7.64 -13.93
C GLU A 56 13.83 8.93 -13.29
N LYS A 57 13.47 10.09 -13.86
CA LYS A 57 13.92 11.39 -13.35
C LYS A 57 13.37 11.69 -11.96
N ILE A 58 12.08 11.46 -11.74
CA ILE A 58 11.45 11.69 -10.43
C ILE A 58 12.09 10.77 -9.39
N ASN A 59 12.25 9.48 -9.70
CA ASN A 59 12.89 8.54 -8.78
C ASN A 59 14.33 8.92 -8.45
N THR A 60 15.09 9.42 -9.42
CA THR A 60 16.47 9.89 -9.18
C THR A 60 16.48 11.05 -8.19
N VAL A 61 15.63 12.06 -8.40
CA VAL A 61 15.55 13.24 -7.52
C VAL A 61 15.06 12.85 -6.12
N VAL A 62 14.03 12.00 -6.03
CA VAL A 62 13.50 11.52 -4.76
C VAL A 62 14.58 10.72 -4.01
N HIS A 63 15.30 9.82 -4.69
CA HIS A 63 16.40 9.07 -4.10
C HIS A 63 17.52 9.98 -3.58
N GLU A 64 17.91 11.00 -4.35
CA GLU A 64 18.89 11.99 -3.90
C GLU A 64 18.41 12.72 -2.63
N MET A 65 17.15 13.15 -2.57
CA MET A 65 16.59 13.80 -1.39
C MET A 65 16.52 12.86 -0.18
N LEU A 66 16.10 11.61 -0.38
CA LEU A 66 16.01 10.61 0.68
C LEU A 66 17.39 10.17 1.19
N SER A 67 18.42 10.18 0.34
CA SER A 67 19.80 9.86 0.74
C SER A 67 20.40 10.82 1.78
N TRP A 68 19.78 11.99 1.97
CA TRP A 68 20.16 12.95 2.99
C TRP A 68 19.44 12.75 4.32
N LEU A 69 18.43 11.88 4.34
CA LEU A 69 17.70 11.50 5.55
C LEU A 69 18.37 10.28 6.16
N ASP A 70 18.43 10.26 7.49
CA ASP A 70 18.89 9.09 8.25
C ASP A 70 17.70 8.15 8.43
N LEU A 71 17.64 7.12 7.59
CA LEU A 71 16.53 6.18 7.50
C LEU A 71 16.92 4.77 7.96
N ASP A 72 18.19 4.56 8.36
CA ASP A 72 18.74 3.24 8.67
C ASP A 72 18.20 2.65 10.00
N GLU A 73 17.57 3.47 10.85
CA GLU A 73 17.06 3.08 12.18
C GLU A 73 15.53 2.92 12.25
N VAL A 74 14.81 3.04 11.13
CA VAL A 74 13.34 2.95 11.12
C VAL A 74 12.90 1.58 10.62
N GLN A 75 12.43 0.73 11.53
CA GLN A 75 11.77 -0.53 11.18
C GLN A 75 10.47 -0.23 10.44
N THR A 76 10.29 -0.85 9.28
CA THR A 76 9.01 -0.77 8.56
C THR A 76 8.05 -1.83 9.11
N GLU A 77 6.74 -1.59 9.06
CA GLU A 77 5.72 -2.53 9.57
C GLU A 77 5.80 -3.92 8.89
N GLU A 78 6.43 -4.02 7.71
CA GLU A 78 6.72 -5.29 7.02
C GLU A 78 7.83 -6.10 7.71
N GLU A 79 8.79 -5.46 8.37
CA GLU A 79 9.89 -6.12 9.09
C GLU A 79 9.40 -6.70 10.43
N GLU A 80 8.53 -6.00 11.17
CA GLU A 80 7.95 -6.49 12.44
C GLU A 80 7.15 -7.79 12.27
N ASN A 81 6.44 -7.94 11.15
CA ASN A 81 5.58 -9.11 10.91
C ASN A 81 6.38 -10.36 10.48
N SER A 82 7.64 -10.19 10.07
CA SER A 82 8.52 -11.29 9.64
C SER A 82 9.24 -11.98 10.81
N GLU A 83 9.40 -11.29 11.94
CA GLU A 83 10.06 -11.83 13.14
C GLU A 83 9.11 -12.62 14.06
N ALA A 84 7.79 -12.47 13.89
CA ALA A 84 6.79 -13.15 14.72
C ALA A 84 6.52 -14.62 14.33
N ASP A 85 6.92 -15.04 13.13
CA ASP A 85 6.69 -16.41 12.63
C ASP A 85 7.85 -17.38 12.94
N ASP A 86 9.01 -16.91 13.40
CA ASP A 86 10.20 -17.77 13.67
C ASP A 86 10.26 -18.31 15.12
N ASP A 87 9.45 -17.81 16.04
CA ASP A 87 9.52 -18.17 17.48
C ASP A 87 8.52 -19.29 17.88
N SER A 88 8.04 -20.08 16.92
CA SER A 88 7.08 -21.18 17.16
C SER A 88 7.57 -22.59 16.82
N GLU A 89 8.85 -22.78 16.53
CA GLU A 89 9.48 -24.10 16.40
C GLU A 89 10.70 -24.29 17.34
N GLU A 90 10.44 -24.50 18.63
CA GLU A 90 11.29 -25.37 19.50
C GLU A 90 10.43 -26.30 20.38
#